data_AF-A0A9D6TKY7-F1
#
_entry.id   AF-A0A9D6TKY7-F1
#
_cell.length_a   1.000
_cell.length_b   1.000
_cell.length_c   1.000
_cell.angle_alpha   90.00
_cell.angle_beta   90.00
_cell.angle_gamma   90.00
#
_symmetry.space_group_name_H-M   'P 1'
#
loop_
_entity.id
_entity.type
_entity.pdbx_description
1 polymer ?
#
loop_
_entity_poly.entity_id
_entity_poly.type
_entity_poly.pdbx_seq_one_letter_code
_entity_poly.pdbx_strand_id
1 'polypeptide(L)'
;MNPSSEPFRDTVRWLARHTSYPSSRLPVRAETLVCVAALAAAADAAVQQRFLIQSADPAQTSALRAHGLRRARVHFKCDNSAKV
;
A
#
# COMPACT_ATOMS: atom_id res chain seq x y z
N MET A 1 15.19 11.22 1.79
CA MET A 1 13.87 10.61 2.06
C MET A 1 13.03 11.63 2.82
N ASN A 2 12.05 12.24 2.16
CA ASN A 2 10.82 12.77 2.78
C ASN A 2 9.98 13.38 1.67
N PRO A 3 8.82 12.79 1.40
CA PRO A 3 7.65 13.64 1.32
C PRO A 3 6.59 13.02 2.22
N SER A 4 6.54 13.46 3.47
CA SER A 4 5.26 13.59 4.15
C SER A 4 4.48 14.72 3.46
N SER A 5 4.15 14.53 2.17
CA SER A 5 3.13 15.34 1.50
C SER A 5 1.83 14.88 2.13
N GLU A 6 1.47 15.58 3.20
CA GLU A 6 0.18 15.43 3.87
C GLU A 6 -0.87 15.95 2.88
N PRO A 7 -1.57 15.07 2.13
CA PRO A 7 -2.39 15.50 1.00
C PRO A 7 -3.53 16.43 1.45
N PHE A 8 -3.97 16.24 2.69
CA PHE A 8 -4.91 17.13 3.36
C PHE A 8 -4.35 18.55 3.55
N ARG A 9 -3.08 18.67 3.97
CA ARG A 9 -2.45 19.98 4.16
C ARG A 9 -2.31 20.74 2.84
N ASP A 10 -1.92 20.04 1.79
CA ASP A 10 -1.72 20.63 0.47
C ASP A 10 -3.04 21.09 -0.16
N THR A 11 -4.10 20.29 -0.01
CA THR A 11 -5.45 20.65 -0.47
C THR A 11 -6.01 21.86 0.31
N VAL A 12 -5.90 21.88 1.64
CA VAL A 12 -6.32 23.04 2.45
C VAL A 12 -5.54 24.29 2.08
N ARG A 13 -4.21 24.18 1.86
CA ARG A 13 -3.38 25.31 1.46
C ARG A 13 -3.77 25.86 0.09
N TRP A 14 -4.07 24.97 -0.85
CA TRP A 14 -4.56 25.36 -2.16
C TRP A 14 -5.91 26.06 -2.07
N LEU A 15 -6.85 25.52 -1.29
CA LEU A 15 -8.16 26.13 -1.07
C LEU A 15 -8.04 27.51 -0.40
N ALA A 16 -7.17 27.66 0.59
CA ALA A 16 -6.88 28.95 1.22
C ALA A 16 -6.37 29.98 0.23
N ARG A 17 -5.51 29.56 -0.72
CA ARG A 17 -4.94 30.43 -1.74
C ARG A 17 -5.97 30.91 -2.76
N HIS A 18 -6.97 30.09 -3.09
CA HIS A 18 -7.86 30.34 -4.23
C HIS A 18 -9.31 30.66 -3.85
N THR A 19 -9.74 30.34 -2.63
CA THR A 19 -11.16 30.41 -2.23
C THR A 19 -11.39 31.01 -0.84
N SER A 20 -10.33 31.48 -0.16
CA SER A 20 -10.36 32.00 1.23
C SER A 20 -10.86 31.03 2.31
N TYR A 21 -11.09 29.76 1.95
CA TYR A 21 -11.34 28.68 2.90
C TYR A 21 -10.09 28.36 3.73
N PRO A 22 -10.15 28.19 5.06
CA PRO A 22 -11.36 28.03 5.87
C PRO A 22 -11.90 29.33 6.50
N SER A 23 -11.25 30.49 6.26
CA SER A 23 -11.69 31.78 6.81
C SER A 23 -13.10 32.17 6.34
N SER A 24 -13.50 31.73 5.14
CA SER A 24 -14.86 31.81 4.64
C SER A 24 -15.34 30.44 4.13
N ARG A 25 -16.66 30.23 4.17
CA ARG A 25 -17.27 29.00 3.66
C ARG A 25 -17.22 29.00 2.13
N LEU A 26 -16.97 27.84 1.56
CA LEU A 26 -17.05 27.65 0.11
C LEU A 26 -18.49 27.92 -0.38
N PRO A 27 -18.66 28.45 -1.61
CA PRO A 27 -19.97 28.47 -2.25
C PRO A 27 -20.57 27.07 -2.31
N VAL A 28 -21.88 26.96 -2.11
CA VAL A 28 -22.60 25.67 -2.00
C VAL A 28 -22.26 24.70 -3.15
N ARG A 29 -22.20 25.19 -4.39
CA ARG A 29 -21.84 24.36 -5.55
C ARG A 29 -20.39 23.84 -5.49
N ALA A 30 -19.45 24.66 -5.05
CA ALA A 30 -18.05 24.25 -4.93
C ALA A 30 -17.88 23.22 -3.80
N GLU A 31 -18.55 23.42 -2.68
CA GLU A 31 -18.59 22.46 -1.58
C GLU A 31 -19.17 21.11 -2.03
N THR A 32 -20.29 21.10 -2.77
CA THR A 32 -20.86 19.86 -3.31
C THR A 32 -19.89 19.13 -4.23
N LEU A 33 -19.14 19.85 -5.08
CA LEU A 33 -18.15 19.22 -5.96
C LEU A 33 -16.99 18.61 -5.18
N VAL A 34 -16.52 19.26 -4.10
CA VAL A 34 -15.49 18.70 -3.21
C VAL A 34 -15.99 17.42 -2.54
N CYS A 35 -17.23 17.39 -2.06
CA CYS A 35 -17.82 16.17 -1.49
C CYS A 35 -17.93 15.03 -2.52
N VAL A 36 -18.38 15.34 -3.75
CA VAL A 36 -18.46 14.35 -4.84
C VAL A 36 -17.08 13.82 -5.20
N ALA A 37 -16.06 14.69 -5.30
CA ALA A 37 -14.70 14.28 -5.56
C ALA A 37 -14.15 13.37 -4.44
N ALA A 38 -14.45 13.68 -3.18
CA ALA A 38 -14.06 12.84 -2.05
C ALA A 38 -14.73 11.46 -2.10
N LEU A 39 -16.02 11.39 -2.46
CA LEU A 39 -16.74 10.13 -2.65
C LEU A 39 -16.15 9.29 -3.79
N ALA A 40 -15.82 9.92 -4.92
CA ALA A 40 -15.19 9.24 -6.05
C ALA A 40 -13.81 8.66 -5.66
N ALA A 41 -12.97 9.45 -4.99
CA ALA A 41 -11.67 8.99 -4.52
C ALA A 41 -11.76 7.81 -3.53
N ALA A 42 -12.77 7.82 -2.65
CA ALA A 42 -13.03 6.70 -1.74
C ALA A 42 -13.48 5.43 -2.49
N ALA A 43 -14.31 5.58 -3.53
CA ALA A 43 -14.73 4.47 -4.38
C ALA A 43 -13.53 3.84 -5.11
N ASP A 44 -12.65 4.66 -5.68
CA ASP A 44 -11.44 4.20 -6.36
C ASP A 44 -10.50 3.47 -5.38
N ALA A 45 -10.30 4.01 -4.18
CA ALA A 45 -9.49 3.37 -3.14
C ALA A 45 -10.07 2.00 -2.72
N ALA A 46 -11.40 1.89 -2.61
CA ALA A 46 -12.06 0.62 -2.31
C ALA A 46 -11.90 -0.41 -3.44
N VAL A 47 -11.89 0.03 -4.71
CA VAL A 47 -11.59 -0.85 -5.84
C VAL A 47 -10.15 -1.34 -5.79
N GLN A 48 -9.19 -0.47 -5.50
CA GLN A 48 -7.77 -0.85 -5.35
C GLN A 48 -7.57 -1.87 -4.21
N GLN A 49 -8.28 -1.71 -3.09
CA GLN A 49 -8.21 -2.66 -1.97
C GLN A 49 -8.76 -4.05 -2.33
N ARG A 50 -9.79 -4.15 -3.18
CA ARG A 50 -10.40 -5.43 -3.58
C ARG A 50 -9.43 -6.34 -4.36
N PHE A 51 -8.46 -5.75 -5.05
CA PHE A 51 -7.48 -6.48 -5.85
C PHE A 51 -6.10 -6.57 -5.18
N LEU A 52 -6.04 -6.43 -3.85
CA LEU A 52 -4.82 -6.69 -3.07
C LEU A 52 -4.48 -8.19 -3.13
N ILE A 53 -3.84 -8.62 -4.22
CA ILE A 53 -3.08 -9.86 -4.24
C ILE A 53 -1.92 -9.65 -3.27
N GLN A 54 -1.83 -10.47 -2.21
CA GLN A 54 -0.67 -10.47 -1.33
C GLN A 54 0.58 -10.79 -2.16
N SER A 55 1.39 -9.77 -2.43
CA SER A 55 2.60 -9.90 -3.25
C SER A 55 3.69 -10.71 -2.55
N ALA A 56 3.69 -10.72 -1.22
CA ALA A 56 4.63 -11.47 -0.39
C ALA A 56 3.97 -11.93 0.91
N ASP A 57 4.07 -13.23 1.20
CA ASP A 57 3.74 -13.82 2.49
C ASP A 57 5.04 -14.24 3.24
N PRO A 58 5.42 -13.55 4.34
CA PRO A 58 6.60 -13.90 5.12
C PRO A 58 6.49 -15.29 5.76
N ALA A 59 5.28 -15.78 6.04
CA ALA A 59 5.06 -17.11 6.57
C ALA A 59 5.34 -18.18 5.51
N GLN A 60 4.79 -18.03 4.30
CA GLN A 60 5.07 -18.94 3.19
C GLN A 60 6.55 -18.96 2.79
N THR A 61 7.21 -17.79 2.72
CA THR A 61 8.64 -17.69 2.36
C THR A 61 9.55 -18.31 3.41
N SER A 62 9.27 -18.11 4.71
CA SER A 62 10.01 -18.76 5.79
C SER A 62 9.80 -20.28 5.82
N ALA A 63 8.58 -20.76 5.56
CA ALA A 63 8.28 -22.19 5.43
C ALA A 63 9.03 -22.84 4.26
N LEU A 64 9.06 -22.20 3.08
CA LEU A 64 9.82 -22.68 1.92
C LEU A 64 11.32 -22.74 2.19
N ARG A 65 11.89 -21.72 2.85
CA ARG A 65 13.30 -21.70 3.26
C ARG A 65 13.59 -22.84 4.24
N ALA A 66 12.75 -23.05 5.25
CA ALA A 66 12.91 -24.13 6.22
C ALA A 66 12.84 -25.52 5.56
N HIS A 67 11.93 -25.71 4.61
CA HIS A 67 11.82 -26.94 3.83
C HIS A 67 13.07 -27.19 2.97
N GLY A 68 13.60 -26.16 2.31
CA GLY A 68 14.87 -26.24 1.56
C GLY A 68 16.05 -26.66 2.44
N LEU A 69 16.17 -26.06 3.64
CA LEU A 69 17.21 -26.42 4.62
C LEU A 69 17.11 -27.88 5.09
N ARG A 70 15.89 -28.41 5.27
CA ARG A 70 15.68 -29.82 5.64
C ARG A 70 16.10 -30.78 4.53
N ARG A 71 15.83 -30.46 3.26
CA ARG A 71 16.26 -31.27 2.11
C ARG A 71 17.79 -31.27 1.94
N ALA A 72 18.43 -30.12 2.15
CA ALA A 72 19.89 -30.02 2.10
C ALA A 72 20.58 -30.93 3.13
N ARG A 73 19.97 -31.14 4.31
CA ARG A 73 20.50 -32.06 5.33
C ARG A 73 20.47 -33.53 4.90
N VAL A 74 19.48 -33.95 4.11
CA VAL A 74 19.42 -35.32 3.57
C VAL A 74 20.51 -35.55 2.53
N HIS A 75 20.80 -34.53 1.70
CA HIS A 75 21.88 -34.60 0.72
C HIS A 75 23.29 -34.50 1.33
N PHE A 76 23.43 -34.00 2.56
CA PHE A 76 24.73 -34.00 3.27
C PHE A 76 25.10 -35.36 3.86
N LYS A 77 24.11 -36.21 4.21
CA LYS A 77 24.39 -37.55 4.78
C LYS A 77 24.65 -38.61 3.71
N CYS A 78 24.25 -38.36 2.47
CA CYS A 78 24.59 -39.21 1.32
C CYS A 78 25.71 -38.54 0.54
N ASP A 79 26.92 -38.59 1.08
CA ASP A 79 28.10 -38.34 0.27
C ASP A 79 28.16 -39.40 -0.83
N ASN A 80 27.67 -39.05 -2.03
CA ASN A 80 27.73 -39.93 -3.21
C ASN A 80 29.19 -40.17 -3.65
N SER A 81 30.19 -39.47 -3.09
CA SER A 81 31.60 -39.81 -3.31
C SER A 81 32.02 -41.10 -2.59
N ALA A 82 31.21 -41.59 -1.65
CA ALA A 82 31.38 -42.90 -1.01
C ALA A 82 30.57 -44.04 -1.69
N LYS A 83 29.98 -43.79 -2.88
CA LYS A 83 29.49 -44.89 -3.73
C LYS A 83 30.67 -45.52 -4.46
N VAL A 84 31.18 -46.60 -3.88
CA VAL A 84 31.92 -47.66 -4.59
C VAL A 84 30.91 -48.56 -5.29
#